data_AF-A0A1E3JBZ8-F1
#
_entry.id   AF-A0A1E3JBZ8-F1
#
_cell.length_a   1.000
_cell.length_b   1.000
_cell.length_c   1.000
_cell.angle_alpha   90.00
_cell.angle_beta   90.00
_cell.angle_gamma   90.00
#
_symmetry.space_group_name_H-M   'P 1'
#
loop_
_entity.id
_entity.type
_entity.pdbx_description
1 polymer ?
#
loop_
_entity_poly.entity_id
_entity_poly.type
_entity_poly.pdbx_seq_one_letter_code
_entity_poly.pdbx_strand_id
1 'polypeptide(L)'
;MSKNLSRFPPNSSLGNTDNDSYVGHMCYCPMHLDLSRPRESVADWVGSGKSLLPGQAVSLVTFEDGTSTLMCDGCGMSAIRAAVGDPEPEKEKPIVGSVTREDMETAGIYEDYRSTFRDAASVTPGAVDPNGELYPWAIDKPVFKIDKDSFTDAASVASAVQEFNRRHLVDPSREKIAMGMATHYEMMTSRRGG
;
A
#
# COMPACT_ATOMS: atom_id res chain seq x y z
N MET A 1 -1.28 -12.67 20.38
CA MET A 1 -2.51 -12.54 19.58
C MET A 1 -2.34 -13.34 18.30
N SER A 2 -3.36 -14.11 17.88
CA SER A 2 -3.29 -14.81 16.59
C SER A 2 -3.27 -13.77 15.47
N LYS A 3 -2.28 -13.86 14.56
CA LYS A 3 -2.23 -12.99 13.38
C LYS A 3 -3.46 -13.32 12.52
N ASN A 4 -4.31 -12.34 12.23
CA ASN A 4 -5.41 -12.54 11.29
C ASN A 4 -4.82 -12.58 9.87
N LEU A 5 -4.68 -13.79 9.33
CA LEU A 5 -4.12 -14.07 8.00
C LEU A 5 -5.20 -14.54 7.02
N SER A 6 -6.48 -14.31 7.32
CA SER A 6 -7.60 -14.72 6.46
C SER A 6 -7.70 -13.91 5.17
N ARG A 7 -6.87 -12.88 5.01
CA ARG A 7 -6.89 -11.94 3.90
C ARG A 7 -5.49 -11.74 3.34
N PHE A 8 -5.37 -11.66 2.02
CA PHE A 8 -4.13 -11.28 1.35
C PHE A 8 -4.32 -10.01 0.50
N PRO A 9 -3.44 -9.00 0.61
CA PRO A 9 -2.32 -8.94 1.54
C PRO A 9 -2.78 -8.88 3.00
N PRO A 10 -1.93 -9.32 3.95
CA PRO A 10 -2.19 -9.12 5.37
C PRO A 10 -2.27 -7.62 5.72
N ASN A 11 -2.84 -7.30 6.88
CA ASN A 11 -2.78 -5.94 7.41
C ASN A 11 -1.31 -5.50 7.53
N SER A 12 -1.00 -4.27 7.13
CA SER A 12 0.37 -3.76 7.12
C SER A 12 1.02 -3.71 8.50
N SER A 13 0.27 -3.79 9.60
CA SER A 13 0.84 -3.92 10.95
C SER A 13 1.42 -5.31 11.24
N LEU A 14 1.20 -6.30 10.38
CA LEU A 14 1.79 -7.63 10.49
C LEU A 14 3.24 -7.59 9.99
N GLY A 15 4.11 -8.42 10.56
CA GLY A 15 5.52 -8.54 10.18
C GLY A 15 6.52 -7.72 10.99
N ASN A 16 6.06 -6.89 11.91
CA ASN A 16 6.95 -6.17 12.82
C ASN A 16 7.47 -7.11 13.93
N THR A 17 8.76 -7.44 13.93
CA THR A 17 9.41 -8.18 15.03
C THR A 17 10.67 -7.53 15.59
N ASP A 18 11.18 -6.42 15.03
CA ASP A 18 12.47 -5.88 15.46
C ASP A 18 12.44 -4.38 15.83
N ASN A 19 12.82 -4.14 17.10
CA ASN A 19 13.15 -2.89 17.79
C ASN A 19 12.03 -2.14 18.53
N ASP A 20 12.24 -2.01 19.85
CA ASP A 20 11.45 -1.34 20.89
C ASP A 20 11.16 0.17 20.68
N SER A 21 11.34 0.73 19.47
CA SER A 21 11.11 2.15 19.21
C SER A 21 10.28 2.48 17.96
N TYR A 22 9.87 1.50 17.15
CA TYR A 22 9.05 1.76 15.95
C TYR A 22 7.90 0.75 15.80
N VAL A 23 6.66 1.24 15.80
CA VAL A 23 5.49 0.45 15.37
C VAL A 23 5.45 0.51 13.84
N GLY A 24 6.12 -0.45 13.21
CA GLY A 24 6.33 -0.44 11.77
C GLY A 24 5.22 -1.08 10.98
N HIS A 25 4.86 -0.39 9.88
CA HIS A 25 4.03 -0.96 8.84
C HIS A 25 4.89 -1.58 7.74
N MET A 26 4.37 -2.63 7.11
CA MET A 26 4.96 -3.33 5.98
C MET A 26 4.03 -3.22 4.78
N CYS A 27 4.58 -2.84 3.64
CA CYS A 27 3.88 -2.87 2.37
C CYS A 27 4.00 -4.27 1.75
N TYR A 28 2.89 -4.99 1.73
CA TYR A 28 2.75 -6.33 1.14
C TYR A 28 2.25 -6.27 -0.30
N CYS A 29 2.73 -5.30 -1.07
CA CYS A 29 2.43 -5.24 -2.50
C CYS A 29 3.27 -6.29 -3.24
N PRO A 30 2.74 -7.02 -4.24
CA PRO A 30 3.45 -8.05 -4.98
C PRO A 30 4.86 -7.67 -5.45
N MET A 31 5.07 -6.41 -5.85
CA MET A 31 6.39 -5.91 -6.28
C MET A 31 7.46 -5.87 -5.17
N HIS A 32 7.09 -6.06 -3.91
CA HIS A 32 8.02 -6.13 -2.78
C HIS A 32 8.29 -7.55 -2.33
N LEU A 33 7.51 -8.52 -2.83
CA LEU A 33 7.48 -9.86 -2.28
C LEU A 33 8.35 -10.81 -3.10
N ASP A 34 8.82 -11.88 -2.45
CA ASP A 34 9.48 -12.99 -3.13
C ASP A 34 8.42 -13.93 -3.73
N LEU A 35 8.02 -13.64 -4.98
CA LEU A 35 6.99 -14.40 -5.71
C LEU A 35 7.48 -15.81 -6.14
N SER A 36 8.74 -16.17 -5.89
CA SER A 36 9.22 -17.54 -6.15
C SER A 36 8.70 -18.55 -5.14
N ARG A 37 8.15 -18.09 -4.01
CA ARG A 37 7.56 -18.92 -2.98
C ARG A 37 6.06 -18.99 -3.12
N PRO A 38 5.41 -20.12 -2.81
CA PRO A 38 3.96 -20.22 -2.83
C PRO A 38 3.35 -19.49 -1.63
N ARG A 39 2.12 -19.01 -1.77
CA ARG A 39 1.39 -18.27 -0.73
C ARG A 39 1.33 -19.01 0.61
N GLU A 40 1.22 -20.34 0.59
CA GLU A 40 1.11 -21.19 1.78
C GLU A 40 2.31 -21.03 2.73
N SER A 41 3.45 -20.56 2.21
CA SER A 41 4.62 -20.17 2.99
C SER A 41 4.45 -18.79 3.64
N VAL A 42 3.26 -18.42 4.13
CA VAL A 42 2.87 -17.07 4.58
C VAL A 42 3.90 -16.42 5.52
N ALA A 43 4.57 -17.19 6.37
CA ALA A 43 5.62 -16.67 7.25
C ALA A 43 6.79 -16.03 6.47
N ASP A 44 7.18 -16.62 5.35
CA ASP A 44 8.21 -16.09 4.45
C ASP A 44 7.73 -14.82 3.72
N TRP A 45 6.43 -14.75 3.41
CA TRP A 45 5.81 -13.57 2.78
C TRP A 45 5.71 -12.38 3.72
N VAL A 46 5.31 -12.63 4.97
CA VAL A 46 5.21 -11.60 6.01
C VAL A 46 6.58 -10.95 6.27
N GLY A 47 7.68 -11.72 6.14
CA GLY A 47 9.05 -11.22 6.25
C GLY A 47 9.61 -10.54 4.99
N SER A 48 8.99 -10.71 3.82
CA SER A 48 9.48 -10.11 2.56
C SER A 48 8.83 -8.77 2.21
N GLY A 49 7.82 -8.32 2.97
CA GLY A 49 7.23 -6.99 2.78
C GLY A 49 8.27 -5.86 2.87
N LYS A 50 7.98 -4.72 2.25
CA LYS A 50 8.83 -3.53 2.37
C LYS A 50 8.43 -2.72 3.59
N SER A 51 9.36 -2.44 4.50
CA SER A 51 9.12 -1.52 5.62
C SER A 51 8.73 -0.13 5.13
N LEU A 52 7.65 0.41 5.70
CA LEU A 52 7.17 1.76 5.46
C LEU A 52 7.73 2.65 6.58
N LEU A 53 8.76 3.42 6.30
CA LEU A 53 9.48 4.21 7.30
C LEU A 53 8.89 5.61 7.47
N PRO A 54 9.12 6.28 8.61
CA PRO A 54 8.67 7.66 8.81
C PRO A 54 9.09 8.59 7.66
N GLY A 55 8.17 9.45 7.25
CA GLY A 55 8.31 10.37 6.12
C GLY A 55 8.10 9.76 4.73
N GLN A 56 8.02 8.42 4.61
CA GLN A 56 7.79 7.79 3.30
C GLN A 56 6.35 8.00 2.82
N ALA A 57 6.23 8.26 1.51
CA ALA A 57 4.98 8.36 0.78
C ALA A 57 4.18 7.05 0.84
N VAL A 58 2.93 7.15 1.31
CA VAL A 58 2.02 6.02 1.50
C VAL A 58 0.59 6.36 1.09
N SER A 59 -0.15 5.30 0.82
CA SER A 59 -1.59 5.30 0.61
C SER A 59 -2.24 4.50 1.73
N LEU A 60 -3.14 5.11 2.49
CA LEU A 60 -4.03 4.40 3.40
C LEU A 60 -5.25 3.93 2.61
N VAL A 61 -5.34 2.62 2.39
CA VAL A 61 -6.50 1.99 1.76
C VAL A 61 -7.48 1.60 2.85
N THR A 62 -8.70 2.11 2.78
CA THR A 62 -9.80 1.78 3.68
C THR A 62 -10.82 0.91 2.94
N PHE A 63 -11.23 -0.17 3.57
CA PHE A 63 -12.17 -1.15 3.03
C PHE A 63 -13.59 -0.91 3.53
N GLU A 64 -14.58 -1.52 2.88
CA GLU A 64 -16.01 -1.37 3.21
C GLU A 64 -16.36 -1.81 4.64
N ASP A 65 -15.62 -2.78 5.19
CA ASP A 65 -15.76 -3.23 6.58
C ASP A 65 -15.18 -2.26 7.62
N GLY A 66 -14.60 -1.13 7.17
CA GLY A 66 -13.97 -0.12 8.00
C GLY A 66 -12.53 -0.43 8.40
N THR A 67 -12.00 -1.61 8.03
CA THR A 67 -10.59 -1.91 8.22
C THR A 67 -9.73 -1.14 7.23
N SER A 68 -8.45 -0.96 7.54
CA SER A 68 -7.52 -0.24 6.67
C SER A 68 -6.13 -0.86 6.66
N THR A 69 -5.39 -0.65 5.59
CA THR A 69 -3.99 -1.05 5.45
C THR A 69 -3.17 0.07 4.81
N LEU A 70 -1.94 0.25 5.30
CA LEU A 70 -0.98 1.18 4.70
C LEU A 70 -0.19 0.48 3.62
N MET A 71 -0.09 1.12 2.47
CA MET A 71 0.72 0.68 1.34
C MET A 71 1.67 1.79 0.91
N CYS A 72 2.75 1.45 0.22
CA CYS A 72 3.53 2.45 -0.49
C CYS A 72 2.61 3.23 -1.45
N ASP A 73 2.86 4.51 -1.69
CA ASP A 73 1.93 5.38 -2.43
C ASP A 73 1.51 4.79 -3.80
N GLY A 74 2.48 4.33 -4.59
CA GLY A 74 2.20 3.67 -5.88
C GLY A 74 1.51 2.30 -5.75
N CYS A 75 1.71 1.60 -4.63
CA CYS A 75 1.18 0.27 -4.39
C CYS A 75 -0.33 0.30 -4.15
N GLY A 76 -0.82 1.24 -3.34
CA GLY A 76 -2.25 1.36 -3.04
C GLY A 76 -3.09 1.57 -4.29
N MET A 77 -2.71 2.54 -5.12
CA MET A 77 -3.41 2.81 -6.39
C MET A 77 -3.30 1.67 -7.40
N SER A 78 -2.12 1.04 -7.51
CA SER A 78 -1.96 -0.13 -8.39
C SER A 78 -2.86 -1.29 -7.96
N ALA A 79 -3.03 -1.49 -6.65
CA ALA A 79 -3.92 -2.50 -6.10
C ALA A 79 -5.38 -2.26 -6.47
N ILE A 80 -5.87 -1.02 -6.35
CA ILE A 80 -7.23 -0.65 -6.78
C ILE A 80 -7.40 -0.88 -8.28
N ARG A 81 -6.44 -0.41 -9.10
CA ARG A 81 -6.48 -0.60 -10.56
C ARG A 81 -6.51 -2.07 -10.97
N ALA A 82 -5.79 -2.92 -10.25
CA ALA A 82 -5.77 -4.37 -10.48
C ALA A 82 -7.10 -5.04 -10.10
N ALA A 83 -7.82 -4.48 -9.13
CA ALA A 83 -9.09 -5.01 -8.64
C ALA A 83 -10.31 -4.58 -9.47
N VAL A 84 -10.24 -3.44 -10.15
CA VAL A 84 -11.33 -2.93 -10.97
C VAL A 84 -11.35 -3.54 -12.37
N GLY A 85 -12.57 -3.80 -12.82
CA GLY A 85 -12.89 -4.07 -14.22
C GLY A 85 -12.71 -5.51 -14.69
N ASP A 86 -13.54 -5.83 -15.68
CA ASP A 86 -13.40 -6.94 -16.60
C ASP A 86 -13.27 -6.33 -18.02
N PRO A 87 -12.46 -6.91 -18.93
CA PRO A 87 -11.79 -8.20 -18.78
C PRO A 87 -10.56 -8.12 -17.89
N GLU A 88 -10.24 -9.25 -17.25
CA GLU A 88 -9.01 -9.38 -16.49
C GLU A 88 -7.78 -9.15 -17.39
N PRO A 89 -6.70 -8.58 -16.85
CA PRO A 89 -5.44 -8.43 -17.58
C PRO A 89 -4.92 -9.76 -18.13
N GLU A 90 -4.29 -9.73 -19.31
CA GLU A 90 -3.55 -10.87 -19.85
C GLU A 90 -2.41 -11.26 -18.88
N LYS A 91 -1.99 -12.53 -18.94
CA LYS A 91 -1.03 -13.10 -17.98
C LYS A 91 0.29 -12.35 -17.93
N GLU A 92 0.79 -11.91 -19.08
CA GLU A 92 2.07 -11.23 -19.26
C GLU A 92 1.98 -9.72 -18.96
N LYS A 93 0.78 -9.19 -18.70
CA LYS A 93 0.60 -7.77 -18.41
C LYS A 93 1.08 -7.45 -17.00
N PRO A 94 1.87 -6.37 -16.82
CA PRO A 94 2.21 -5.88 -15.50
C PRO A 94 0.96 -5.44 -14.72
N ILE A 95 0.84 -5.93 -13.48
CA ILE A 95 -0.19 -5.55 -12.52
C ILE A 95 0.32 -4.43 -11.60
N VAL A 96 1.56 -4.57 -11.12
CA VAL A 96 2.21 -3.57 -10.28
C VAL A 96 3.72 -3.57 -10.48
N GLY A 97 4.28 -2.40 -10.82
CA GLY A 97 5.68 -2.30 -11.22
C GLY A 97 5.97 -3.20 -12.42
N SER A 98 6.93 -4.12 -12.27
CA SER A 98 7.26 -5.14 -13.27
C SER A 98 6.58 -6.50 -13.02
N VAL A 99 5.84 -6.66 -11.92
CA VAL A 99 5.17 -7.91 -11.58
C VAL A 99 3.97 -8.13 -12.49
N THR A 100 3.94 -9.27 -13.16
CA THR A 100 2.86 -9.67 -14.06
C THR A 100 1.74 -10.42 -13.33
N ARG A 101 0.60 -10.62 -14.01
CA ARG A 101 -0.45 -11.50 -13.51
C ARG A 101 0.06 -12.94 -13.36
N GLU A 102 0.85 -13.43 -14.31
CA GLU A 102 1.42 -14.79 -14.28
C GLU A 102 2.29 -15.03 -13.05
N ASP A 103 3.12 -14.05 -12.68
CA ASP A 103 3.96 -14.14 -11.47
C ASP A 103 3.09 -14.31 -10.22
N MET A 104 1.98 -13.56 -10.13
CA MET A 104 1.05 -13.60 -9.01
C MET A 104 0.20 -14.88 -8.99
N GLU A 105 -0.17 -15.41 -10.15
CA GLU A 105 -0.88 -16.70 -10.28
C GLU A 105 0.03 -17.87 -9.88
N THR A 106 1.29 -17.85 -10.33
CA THR A 106 2.31 -18.86 -9.98
C THR A 106 2.56 -18.89 -8.48
N ALA A 107 2.59 -17.72 -7.85
CA ALA A 107 2.68 -17.57 -6.40
C ALA A 107 1.37 -17.92 -5.64
N GLY A 108 0.25 -18.10 -6.34
CA GLY A 108 -1.05 -18.39 -5.73
C GLY A 108 -1.70 -17.21 -4.99
N ILE A 109 -1.36 -15.97 -5.35
CA ILE A 109 -1.84 -14.75 -4.66
C ILE A 109 -2.80 -13.89 -5.48
N TYR A 110 -2.88 -14.10 -6.80
CA TYR A 110 -3.58 -13.19 -7.71
C TYR A 110 -5.05 -12.96 -7.35
N GLU A 111 -5.83 -14.04 -7.22
CA GLU A 111 -7.26 -13.97 -6.93
C GLU A 111 -7.55 -13.29 -5.60
N ASP A 112 -6.83 -13.66 -4.54
CA ASP A 112 -7.03 -13.07 -3.21
C ASP A 112 -6.60 -11.62 -3.15
N TYR A 113 -5.50 -11.26 -3.82
CA TYR A 113 -5.08 -9.87 -3.94
C TYR A 113 -6.17 -9.05 -4.64
N ARG A 114 -6.67 -9.52 -5.78
CA ARG A 114 -7.73 -8.86 -6.55
C ARG A 114 -9.02 -8.74 -5.71
N SER A 115 -9.43 -9.82 -5.07
CA SER A 115 -10.62 -9.89 -4.21
C SER A 115 -10.54 -8.91 -3.04
N THR A 116 -9.41 -8.89 -2.34
CA THR A 116 -9.19 -7.97 -1.21
C THR A 116 -9.39 -6.51 -1.61
N PHE A 117 -8.82 -6.08 -2.74
CA PHE A 117 -8.90 -4.67 -3.14
C PHE A 117 -10.19 -4.31 -3.88
N ARG A 118 -11.01 -5.31 -4.26
CA ARG A 118 -12.36 -5.09 -4.79
C ARG A 118 -13.27 -4.43 -3.75
N ASP A 119 -13.02 -4.68 -2.47
CA ASP A 119 -13.78 -4.13 -1.35
C ASP A 119 -13.16 -2.82 -0.81
N ALA A 120 -12.24 -2.21 -1.55
CA ALA A 120 -11.72 -0.90 -1.19
C ALA A 120 -12.79 0.17 -1.38
N ALA A 121 -13.03 0.94 -0.32
CA ALA A 121 -14.00 2.03 -0.30
C ALA A 121 -13.33 3.40 -0.59
N SER A 122 -12.09 3.57 -0.13
CA SER A 122 -11.36 4.81 -0.34
C SER A 122 -9.86 4.67 -0.18
N VAL A 123 -9.13 5.64 -0.72
CA VAL A 123 -7.70 5.81 -0.46
C VAL A 123 -7.38 7.23 -0.01
N THR A 124 -6.56 7.34 1.02
CA THR A 124 -6.06 8.62 1.54
C THR A 124 -4.54 8.69 1.37
N PRO A 125 -4.01 9.61 0.56
CA PRO A 125 -2.58 9.73 0.36
C PRO A 125 -1.91 10.54 1.49
N GLY A 126 -0.67 10.20 1.81
CA GLY A 126 0.08 10.86 2.88
C GLY A 126 1.50 10.32 3.04
N ALA A 127 2.07 10.59 4.21
CA ALA A 127 3.33 10.02 4.66
C ALA A 127 3.11 9.20 5.95
N VAL A 128 4.06 8.35 6.31
CA VAL A 128 4.07 7.70 7.63
C VAL A 128 4.63 8.67 8.66
N ASP A 129 3.95 8.84 9.80
CA ASP A 129 4.49 9.60 10.92
C ASP A 129 5.44 8.73 11.79
N PRO A 130 6.16 9.31 12.77
CA PRO A 130 7.04 8.54 13.65
C PRO A 130 6.34 7.46 14.50
N ASN A 131 5.02 7.54 14.69
CA ASN A 131 4.21 6.56 15.40
C ASN A 131 3.70 5.43 14.49
N GLY A 132 3.92 5.52 13.18
CA GLY A 132 3.40 4.58 12.19
C GLY A 132 2.07 5.03 11.56
N GLU A 133 1.48 6.13 12.01
CA GLU A 133 0.17 6.59 11.57
C GLU A 133 0.24 7.39 10.26
N LEU A 134 -0.90 7.56 9.59
CA LEU A 134 -0.98 8.39 8.39
C LEU A 134 -0.84 9.88 8.74
N TYR A 135 0.21 10.51 8.24
CA TYR A 135 0.37 11.95 8.16
C TYR A 135 -0.16 12.47 6.81
N PRO A 136 -1.28 13.22 6.76
CA PRO A 136 -1.88 13.61 5.49
C PRO A 136 -1.05 14.65 4.74
N TRP A 137 -1.01 14.58 3.41
CA TRP A 137 -0.29 15.52 2.55
C TRP A 137 -0.98 16.88 2.36
N ALA A 138 -2.29 16.94 2.46
CA ALA A 138 -3.05 18.18 2.31
C ALA A 138 -3.80 18.55 3.60
N ILE A 139 -4.04 19.85 3.79
CA ILE A 139 -4.66 20.40 5.02
C ILE A 139 -6.09 19.92 5.19
N ASP A 140 -6.85 19.89 4.10
CA ASP A 140 -8.24 19.45 4.00
C ASP A 140 -8.42 17.94 4.07
N LYS A 141 -7.31 17.17 4.11
CA LYS A 141 -7.28 15.69 4.19
C LYS A 141 -8.23 15.04 3.18
N PRO A 142 -8.04 15.30 1.88
CA PRO A 142 -8.94 14.82 0.86
C PRO A 142 -8.83 13.30 0.76
N VAL A 143 -9.98 12.67 0.55
CA VAL A 143 -10.13 11.22 0.46
C VAL A 143 -10.56 10.87 -0.97
N PHE A 144 -9.79 10.04 -1.64
CA PHE A 144 -10.17 9.50 -2.95
C PHE A 144 -11.17 8.36 -2.74
N LYS A 145 -12.45 8.62 -3.01
CA LYS A 145 -13.50 7.60 -2.90
C LYS A 145 -13.48 6.69 -4.12
N ILE A 146 -13.61 5.39 -3.88
CA ILE A 146 -13.76 4.41 -4.95
C ILE A 146 -15.24 4.36 -5.33
N ASP A 147 -15.56 4.89 -6.51
CA ASP A 147 -16.89 4.80 -7.09
C ASP A 147 -16.96 3.56 -7.99
N LYS A 148 -17.55 2.48 -7.46
CA LYS A 148 -17.66 1.19 -8.16
C LYS A 148 -18.55 1.26 -9.41
N ASP A 149 -19.47 2.22 -9.48
CA ASP A 149 -20.35 2.40 -10.65
C ASP A 149 -19.62 3.14 -11.78
N SER A 150 -18.73 4.07 -11.43
CA SER A 150 -17.95 4.85 -12.40
C SER A 150 -16.62 4.20 -12.79
N PHE A 151 -16.04 3.35 -11.93
CA PHE A 151 -14.71 2.77 -12.11
C PHE A 151 -14.76 1.35 -12.68
N THR A 152 -15.22 1.25 -13.93
CA THR A 152 -15.43 -0.02 -14.64
C THR A 152 -14.16 -0.63 -15.21
N ASP A 153 -13.06 0.10 -15.26
CA ASP A 153 -11.77 -0.36 -15.77
C ASP A 153 -10.58 0.41 -15.17
N ALA A 154 -9.36 -0.11 -15.34
CA ALA A 154 -8.15 0.51 -14.81
C ALA A 154 -7.89 1.94 -15.36
N ALA A 155 -8.34 2.26 -16.57
CA ALA A 155 -8.12 3.57 -17.20
C ALA A 155 -9.06 4.64 -16.61
N SER A 156 -10.29 4.28 -16.29
CA SER A 156 -11.25 5.14 -15.58
C SER A 156 -10.73 5.52 -14.18
N VAL A 157 -10.19 4.56 -13.42
CA VAL A 157 -9.51 4.83 -12.14
C VAL A 157 -8.30 5.73 -12.34
N ALA A 158 -7.44 5.44 -13.32
CA ALA A 158 -6.26 6.26 -13.59
C ALA A 158 -6.62 7.72 -13.89
N SER A 159 -7.67 7.94 -14.67
CA SER A 159 -8.18 9.26 -15.01
C SER A 159 -8.74 9.99 -13.79
N ALA A 160 -9.52 9.31 -12.95
CA ALA A 160 -10.08 9.88 -11.73
C ALA A 160 -9.00 10.24 -10.70
N VAL A 161 -7.97 9.40 -10.54
CA VAL A 161 -6.82 9.68 -9.68
C VAL A 161 -6.05 10.90 -10.18
N GLN A 162 -5.87 11.04 -11.49
CA GLN A 162 -5.20 12.21 -12.06
C GLN A 162 -5.98 13.50 -11.74
N GLU A 163 -7.31 13.47 -11.89
CA GLU A 163 -8.15 14.63 -11.57
C GLU A 163 -8.16 14.94 -10.07
N PHE A 164 -8.21 13.91 -9.22
CA PHE A 164 -8.09 14.06 -7.77
C PHE A 164 -6.79 14.78 -7.40
N ASN A 165 -5.65 14.33 -7.93
CA ASN A 165 -4.35 14.94 -7.66
C ASN A 165 -4.25 16.39 -8.17
N ARG A 166 -4.93 16.75 -9.27
CA ARG A 166 -4.96 18.14 -9.75
C ARG A 166 -5.75 19.07 -8.82
N ARG A 167 -6.82 18.57 -8.20
CA ARG A 167 -7.69 19.34 -7.30
C ARG A 167 -7.13 19.43 -5.89
N HIS A 168 -6.37 18.43 -5.48
CA HIS A 168 -5.89 18.24 -4.12
C HIS A 168 -4.37 18.23 -4.09
N LEU A 169 -3.78 19.41 -4.29
CA LEU A 169 -2.34 19.57 -4.30
C LEU A 169 -1.76 19.28 -2.90
N VAL A 170 -0.57 18.67 -2.89
CA VAL A 170 0.23 18.50 -1.68
C VAL A 170 0.54 19.87 -1.09
N ASP A 171 0.35 20.02 0.22
CA ASP A 171 0.74 21.24 0.92
C ASP A 171 2.27 21.26 1.10
N PRO A 172 2.99 22.29 0.62
CA PRO A 172 4.45 22.32 0.70
C PRO A 172 5.00 22.28 2.13
N SER A 173 4.26 22.81 3.11
CA SER A 173 4.68 22.76 4.51
C SER A 173 4.57 21.34 5.07
N ARG A 174 3.53 20.59 4.67
CA ARG A 174 3.35 19.19 5.05
C ARG A 174 4.41 18.30 4.42
N GLU A 175 4.70 18.50 3.14
CA GLU A 175 5.79 17.80 2.44
C GLU A 175 7.13 18.02 3.16
N LYS A 176 7.46 19.27 3.50
CA LYS A 176 8.69 19.59 4.25
C LYS A 176 8.75 18.90 5.62
N ILE A 177 7.62 18.80 6.31
CA ILE A 177 7.53 18.08 7.59
C ILE A 177 7.80 16.58 7.39
N ALA A 178 7.19 15.97 6.38
CA ALA A 178 7.42 14.55 6.06
C ALA A 178 8.89 14.28 5.71
N MET A 179 9.52 15.16 4.93
CA MET A 179 10.97 15.09 4.67
C MET A 179 11.80 15.19 5.96
N GLY A 180 11.42 16.09 6.87
CA GLY A 180 12.06 16.21 8.18
C GLY A 180 11.94 14.95 9.03
N MET A 181 10.80 14.25 8.97
CA MET A 181 10.59 12.96 9.64
C MET A 181 11.53 11.89 9.09
N ALA A 182 11.67 11.81 7.76
CA ALA A 182 12.58 10.87 7.11
C ALA A 182 14.04 11.11 7.51
N THR A 183 14.51 12.36 7.40
CA THR A 183 15.88 12.73 7.80
C THR A 183 16.15 12.44 9.27
N HIS A 184 15.19 12.73 10.15
CA HIS A 184 15.35 12.46 11.58
C HIS A 184 15.45 10.95 11.86
N TYR A 185 14.62 10.14 11.23
CA TYR A 185 14.65 8.69 11.36
C TYR A 185 15.99 8.09 10.88
N GLU A 186 16.50 8.55 9.74
CA GLU A 186 17.82 8.15 9.23
C GLU A 186 18.95 8.49 10.20
N MET A 187 18.93 9.69 10.80
CA MET A 187 19.93 10.11 11.79
C MET A 187 19.90 9.24 13.06
N MET A 188 18.71 8.86 13.54
CA MET A 188 18.57 8.03 14.75
C MET A 188 19.05 6.59 14.53
N THR A 189 18.74 6.01 13.36
CA THR A 189 19.11 4.62 13.06
C THR A 189 20.58 4.48 12.68
N SER A 190 21.15 5.47 11.98
CA SER A 190 22.59 5.48 11.64
C SER A 190 23.51 5.59 12.86
N ARG A 191 23.06 6.22 13.95
CA ARG A 191 23.84 6.33 15.20
C ARG A 191 23.84 5.07 16.07
N ARG A 192 22.96 4.10 15.78
CA ARG A 192 22.87 2.84 16.54
C ARG A 192 23.67 1.68 15.91
N GLY A 193 24.26 1.88 14.72
CA GLY A 193 25.00 0.87 13.97
C GLY A 193 26.52 1.05 13.93
N GLY A 194 27.10 1.91 14.80
CA GLY A 194 28.54 2.19 14.88
C GLY A 194 29.14 1.82 16.23
#